data_AF-X1NR86-F1
#
_entry.id   AF-X1NR86-F1
#
_cell.length_a   1.000
_cell.length_b   1.000
_cell.length_c   1.000
_cell.angle_alpha   90.00
_cell.angle_beta   90.00
_cell.angle_gamma   90.00
#
_symmetry.space_group_name_H-M   'P 1'
#
loop_
_entity.id
_entity.type
_entity.pdbx_description
1 polymer ?
#
loop_
_entity_poly.entity_id
_entity_poly.type
_entity_poly.pdbx_seq_one_letter_code
_entity_poly.pdbx_strand_id
1 'polypeptide(L)'
;MDLLNIYLLNLLVTVAMFTVLVFRAWVEHKNYRMMWKELEWRRTCETAGTILNAEKSLFTKVEGGEELYEMLCGLFNAKRE
;
A
#
# COMPACT_ATOMS: atom_id res chain seq x y z
N MET A 1 14.42 51.35 -3.65
CA MET A 1 14.64 49.91 -3.40
C MET A 1 15.92 49.53 -4.10
N ASP A 2 16.96 49.17 -3.37
CA ASP A 2 18.23 48.72 -3.94
C ASP A 2 18.08 47.43 -4.74
N LEU A 3 18.83 47.29 -5.85
CA LEU A 3 18.83 46.09 -6.71
C LEU A 3 18.98 44.80 -5.88
N LEU A 4 19.78 44.84 -4.81
CA LEU A 4 19.97 43.72 -3.89
C LEU A 4 18.66 43.20 -3.30
N ASN A 5 17.73 44.08 -2.92
CA ASN A 5 16.44 43.65 -2.38
C ASN A 5 15.59 42.92 -3.42
N ILE A 6 15.68 43.32 -4.69
CA ILE A 6 14.96 42.67 -5.80
C ILE A 6 15.53 41.27 -6.06
N TYR A 7 16.87 41.12 -6.07
CA TYR A 7 17.51 39.80 -6.21
C TYR A 7 17.21 38.87 -5.05
N LEU A 8 17.25 39.38 -3.81
CA LEU A 8 16.90 38.61 -2.62
C LEU A 8 15.43 38.17 -2.64
N LEU A 9 14.53 39.05 -3.07
CA LEU A 9 13.12 38.72 -3.20
C LEU A 9 12.89 37.62 -4.26
N ASN A 10 13.57 37.71 -5.41
CA ASN A 10 13.48 36.71 -6.46
C ASN A 10 13.98 35.33 -5.96
N LEU A 11 15.13 35.32 -5.28
CA LEU A 11 15.68 34.10 -4.68
C LEU A 11 14.70 33.48 -3.69
N LEU A 12 14.07 34.30 -2.83
CA LEU A 12 13.10 33.83 -1.84
C LEU A 12 11.86 33.22 -2.52
N VAL A 13 11.35 33.84 -3.59
CA VAL A 13 10.25 33.31 -4.39
C VAL A 13 10.64 31.99 -5.05
N THR A 14 11.86 31.87 -5.60
CA THR A 14 12.35 30.61 -6.17
C THR A 14 12.42 29.51 -5.11
N VAL A 15 12.98 29.79 -3.94
CA VAL A 15 13.05 28.82 -2.82
C VAL A 15 11.65 28.41 -2.36
N ALA A 16 10.71 29.35 -2.28
CA ALA A 16 9.32 29.07 -1.94
C ALA A 16 8.67 28.13 -2.98
N MET A 17 8.87 28.41 -4.28
CA MET A 17 8.36 27.56 -5.37
C MET A 17 8.94 26.13 -5.27
N PHE A 18 10.24 25.98 -5.05
CA PHE A 18 10.87 24.67 -4.86
C PHE A 18 10.32 23.93 -3.64
N THR A 19 10.12 24.64 -2.52
CA THR A 19 9.57 24.05 -1.30
C THR A 19 8.19 23.45 -1.53
N VAL A 20 7.32 24.16 -2.27
CA VAL A 20 5.98 23.66 -2.64
C VAL A 20 6.07 22.41 -3.51
N LEU A 21 6.98 22.38 -4.49
CA LEU A 21 7.16 21.21 -5.37
C LEU A 21 7.67 20.00 -4.60
N VAL A 22 8.65 20.18 -3.70
CA VAL A 22 9.17 19.11 -2.84
C VAL A 22 8.07 18.59 -1.92
N PHE A 23 7.28 19.47 -1.31
CA PHE A 23 6.18 19.06 -0.45
C PHE A 23 5.13 18.25 -1.22
N ARG A 24 4.75 18.69 -2.43
CA ARG A 24 3.81 17.95 -3.30
C ARG A 24 4.34 16.56 -3.63
N ALA A 25 5.60 16.44 -4.05
CA ALA A 25 6.23 15.16 -4.34
C ALA A 25 6.31 14.25 -3.11
N TRP A 26 6.56 14.83 -1.93
CA TRP A 26 6.62 14.08 -0.68
C TRP A 26 5.26 13.51 -0.28
N VAL A 27 4.20 14.31 -0.39
CA VAL A 27 2.82 13.87 -0.14
C VAL A 27 2.42 12.76 -1.12
N GLU A 28 2.73 12.95 -2.40
CA GLU A 28 2.46 11.96 -3.43
C GLU A 28 3.19 10.64 -3.18
N HIS A 29 4.49 10.69 -2.82
CA HIS A 29 5.26 9.50 -2.46
C HIS A 29 4.69 8.78 -1.22
N LYS A 30 4.22 9.52 -0.21
CA LYS A 30 3.57 8.92 0.96
C LYS A 30 2.26 8.22 0.58
N ASN A 31 1.49 8.80 -0.34
CA ASN A 31 0.25 8.21 -0.84
C ASN A 31 0.53 6.94 -1.66
N TYR A 32 1.52 6.97 -2.55
CA TYR A 32 1.94 5.79 -3.32
C TYR A 32 2.34 4.62 -2.42
N ARG A 33 3.09 4.89 -1.33
CA ARG A 33 3.48 3.83 -0.38
C ARG A 33 2.27 3.16 0.28
N MET A 34 1.23 3.92 0.61
CA MET A 34 0.00 3.35 1.20
C MET A 34 -0.75 2.51 0.16
N MET A 35 -0.99 3.05 -1.04
CA MET A 35 -1.63 2.29 -2.11
C MET A 35 -0.86 1.01 -2.46
N TRP A 36 0.48 1.07 -2.47
CA TRP A 36 1.31 -0.09 -2.78
C TRP A 36 1.14 -1.22 -1.75
N LYS A 37 1.09 -0.88 -0.45
CA LYS A 37 0.83 -1.87 0.61
C LYS A 37 -0.56 -2.51 0.48
N GLU A 38 -1.58 -1.72 0.13
CA GLU A 38 -2.92 -2.27 -0.12
C GLU A 38 -2.94 -3.18 -1.34
N LEU A 39 -2.19 -2.84 -2.39
CA LEU A 39 -2.07 -3.65 -3.59
C LEU A 39 -1.36 -4.98 -3.30
N GLU A 40 -0.25 -4.96 -2.56
CA GLU A 40 0.47 -6.15 -2.11
C GLU A 40 -0.42 -7.04 -1.23
N TRP A 41 -1.18 -6.45 -0.31
CA TRP A 41 -2.13 -7.20 0.51
C TRP A 41 -3.18 -7.90 -0.35
N ARG A 42 -3.80 -7.19 -1.30
CA ARG A 42 -4.78 -7.78 -2.23
C ARG A 42 -4.20 -8.93 -3.04
N ARG A 43 -2.99 -8.78 -3.58
CA ARG A 43 -2.30 -9.83 -4.34
C ARG A 43 -1.98 -11.05 -3.48
N THR A 44 -1.55 -10.81 -2.25
CA THR A 44 -1.23 -11.88 -1.29
C THR A 44 -2.50 -12.64 -0.91
N CYS A 45 -3.61 -11.94 -0.63
CA CYS A 45 -4.89 -12.57 -0.32
C CYS A 45 -5.45 -13.38 -1.51
N GLU A 46 -5.35 -12.86 -2.73
CA GLU A 46 -5.80 -13.56 -3.95
C GLU A 46 -5.01 -14.87 -4.18
N THR A 47 -3.68 -14.80 -4.04
CA THR A 47 -2.79 -15.96 -4.19
C THR A 47 -3.06 -16.98 -3.08
N ALA A 48 -3.14 -16.52 -1.83
CA ALA A 48 -3.43 -17.35 -0.67
C ALA A 48 -4.81 -18.04 -0.80
N GLY A 49 -5.84 -17.33 -1.26
CA GLY A 49 -7.16 -17.91 -1.49
C GLY A 49 -7.17 -19.01 -2.55
N THR A 50 -6.39 -18.85 -3.62
CA THR A 50 -6.24 -19.85 -4.68
C THR A 50 -5.53 -21.12 -4.15
N ILE A 51 -4.46 -20.95 -3.38
CA ILE A 51 -3.74 -22.05 -2.74
C ILE A 51 -4.64 -22.76 -1.73
N LEU A 52 -5.36 -22.00 -0.89
CA LEU A 52 -6.27 -22.55 0.11
C LEU A 52 -7.34 -23.41 -0.55
N ASN A 53 -7.99 -22.93 -1.61
CA ASN A 53 -8.99 -23.71 -2.35
C ASN A 53 -8.39 -24.98 -2.99
N ALA A 54 -7.17 -24.91 -3.52
CA ALA A 54 -6.49 -26.08 -4.10
C ALA A 54 -6.09 -27.12 -3.04
N GLU A 55 -5.66 -26.67 -1.86
CA GLU A 55 -5.19 -27.54 -0.77
C GLU A 55 -6.27 -27.89 0.25
N LYS A 56 -7.54 -27.54 0.00
CA LYS A 56 -8.67 -27.86 0.87
C LYS A 56 -8.71 -29.34 1.32
N SER A 57 -8.34 -30.25 0.42
CA SER A 57 -8.31 -31.71 0.70
C SER A 57 -7.18 -32.16 1.64
N LEU A 58 -6.14 -31.35 1.82
CA LEU A 58 -5.05 -31.60 2.76
C LEU A 58 -5.44 -31.16 4.17
N PHE A 59 -6.15 -30.04 4.30
CA PHE A 59 -6.63 -29.54 5.59
C PHE A 59 -7.73 -30.43 6.18
N THR A 60 -8.63 -30.98 5.37
CA THR A 60 -9.70 -31.87 5.86
C THR A 60 -9.21 -33.25 6.32
N LYS A 61 -7.95 -33.61 6.05
CA LYS A 61 -7.34 -34.87 6.51
C LYS A 61 -6.62 -34.75 7.86
N VAL A 62 -6.49 -33.54 8.40
CA VAL A 62 -5.80 -33.25 9.66
C VAL A 62 -6.84 -33.01 10.75
N GLU A 63 -6.63 -33.58 11.93
CA GLU A 63 -7.50 -33.37 13.10
C GLU A 63 -7.49 -31.89 13.50
N GLY A 64 -8.66 -31.24 13.51
CA GLY A 64 -8.79 -29.78 13.71
C GLY A 64 -8.45 -28.91 12.49
N GLY A 65 -8.11 -29.51 11.35
CA GLY A 65 -7.76 -28.79 10.12
C GLY A 65 -8.93 -28.05 9.45
N GLU A 66 -10.18 -28.44 9.76
CA GLU A 66 -11.39 -27.79 9.24
C GLU A 66 -11.62 -26.40 9.87
N GLU A 67 -11.39 -26.24 11.18
CA GLU A 67 -11.45 -24.94 11.86
C GLU A 67 -10.33 -24.00 11.39
N LEU A 68 -9.12 -24.55 11.19
CA LEU A 68 -7.99 -23.79 10.63
C LEU A 68 -8.29 -23.32 9.22
N TYR A 69 -8.88 -24.18 8.39
CA TYR A 69 -9.29 -23.82 7.03
C TYR A 69 -10.35 -22.71 7.04
N GLU A 70 -11.36 -22.80 7.90
CA GLU A 70 -12.41 -21.78 8.01
C GLU A 70 -11.85 -20.43 8.47
N MET A 71 -10.94 -20.44 9.45
CA MET A 71 -10.27 -19.23 9.93
C MET A 71 -9.41 -18.58 8.83
N LEU A 72 -8.66 -19.37 8.07
CA LEU A 72 -7.83 -18.89 6.96
C LEU A 72 -8.69 -18.36 5.79
N CYS A 73 -9.80 -19.03 5.46
CA CYS A 73 -10.79 -18.53 4.50
C CYS A 73 -11.34 -17.17 4.91
N GLY A 74 -11.66 -16.99 6.20
CA GLY A 74 -12.15 -15.72 6.75
C GLY A 74 -11.09 -14.61 6.72
N LEU A 75 -9.83 -14.93 7.08
CA LEU A 75 -8.72 -13.98 7.10
C LEU A 75 -8.39 -13.45 5.68
N PHE A 76 -8.37 -14.32 4.69
CA PHE A 76 -8.03 -13.96 3.31
C PHE A 76 -9.24 -13.53 2.48
N ASN A 77 -10.45 -13.52 3.05
CA ASN A 77 -11.70 -13.24 2.35
C ASN A 77 -11.83 -14.10 1.08
N ALA A 78 -11.29 -15.32 1.13
CA ALA A 78 -11.26 -16.23 0.00
C ALA A 78 -12.71 -16.60 -0.36
N LYS A 79 -13.12 -16.29 -1.59
CA LYS A 79 -14.47 -16.60 -2.06
C LYS A 79 -14.62 -18.12 -2.07
N ARG A 80 -15.53 -18.63 -1.23
CA ARG A 80 -15.98 -20.02 -1.28
C ARG A 80 -16.71 -20.21 -2.60
N GLU A 81 -16.09 -20.90 -3.56
CA GLU A 81 -16.79 -21.58 -4.65
C GLU A 81 -17.13 -23.01 -4.23
#